data_AF-A0A1T5CWU8-F1
#
_entry.id   AF-A0A1T5CWU8-F1
#
_cell.length_a   1.000
_cell.length_b   1.000
_cell.length_c   1.000
_cell.angle_alpha   90.00
_cell.angle_beta   90.00
_cell.angle_gamma   90.00
#
_symmetry.space_group_name_H-M   'P 1'
#
loop_
_entity.id
_entity.type
_entity.pdbx_description
1 polymer ?
#
loop_
_entity_poly.entity_id
_entity_poly.type
_entity_poly.pdbx_seq_one_letter_code
_entity_poly.pdbx_strand_id
1 'polypeptide(L)'
;MHLPKIYTYSSKNQKSDFEFYALSKGLNSGKPLDTPCPNCFVISCRNTAELDHYRSLLFGLWKAKAFQSFLVGSVIPFIRIRDFKSFVFEQIEHLKTKEKEFKKDVQHFKALEQKERAMYEQLLLISELKRIYIARHLKR
;
A
#
# COMPACT_ATOMS: atom_id res chain seq x y z
N MET A 1 -11.30 19.07 -0.95
CA MET A 1 -11.36 17.78 -1.67
C MET A 1 -12.64 17.04 -1.27
N HIS A 2 -13.24 16.30 -2.20
CA HIS A 2 -14.45 15.52 -1.94
C HIS A 2 -14.08 14.10 -1.50
N LEU A 3 -14.78 13.53 -0.51
CA LEU A 3 -14.53 12.17 -0.05
C LEU A 3 -14.70 11.17 -1.21
N PRO A 4 -13.77 10.22 -1.41
CA PRO A 4 -13.87 9.27 -2.51
C PRO A 4 -14.99 8.26 -2.25
N LYS A 5 -15.55 7.70 -3.33
CA LYS A 5 -16.51 6.60 -3.21
C LYS A 5 -15.73 5.31 -2.93
N ILE A 6 -16.05 4.66 -1.81
CA ILE A 6 -15.41 3.38 -1.42
C ILE A 6 -16.45 2.26 -1.44
N TYR A 7 -16.16 1.14 -2.08
CA TYR A 7 -17.05 -0.02 -2.15
C TYR A 7 -16.26 -1.33 -2.31
N THR A 8 -16.89 -2.48 -2.10
CA THR A 8 -16.22 -3.79 -2.26
C THR A 8 -16.09 -4.12 -3.75
N TYR A 9 -14.92 -4.63 -4.15
CA TYR A 9 -14.71 -5.05 -5.54
C TYR A 9 -15.64 -6.19 -5.94
N SER A 10 -16.12 -6.13 -7.18
CA SER A 10 -16.90 -7.17 -7.85
C SER A 10 -16.46 -7.22 -9.30
N SER A 11 -16.18 -8.41 -9.83
CA SER A 11 -15.81 -8.61 -11.24
C SER A 11 -16.92 -8.22 -12.22
N LYS A 12 -18.16 -8.05 -11.74
CA LYS A 12 -19.30 -7.63 -12.55
C LYS A 12 -19.38 -6.11 -12.76
N ASN A 13 -18.63 -5.33 -11.98
CA ASN A 13 -18.66 -3.88 -12.08
C ASN A 13 -17.76 -3.40 -13.23
N GLN A 14 -18.19 -2.39 -13.98
CA GLN A 14 -17.32 -1.72 -14.94
C GLN A 14 -16.18 -1.01 -14.22
N LYS A 15 -14.98 -1.13 -14.78
CA LYS A 15 -13.77 -0.45 -14.29
C LYS A 15 -13.76 1.00 -14.77
N SER A 16 -13.40 1.92 -13.89
CA SER A 16 -13.12 3.32 -14.24
C SER A 16 -11.61 3.60 -14.28
N ASP A 17 -11.22 4.61 -15.05
CA ASP A 17 -9.83 5.09 -15.14
C ASP A 17 -9.36 5.80 -13.86
N PHE A 18 -10.29 6.28 -13.03
CA PHE A 18 -10.01 7.00 -11.79
C PHE A 18 -10.21 6.11 -10.55
N GLU A 19 -9.95 4.81 -10.68
CA GLU A 19 -10.06 3.84 -9.60
C GLU A 19 -8.72 3.20 -9.24
N PHE A 20 -8.51 3.02 -7.94
CA PHE A 20 -7.46 2.16 -7.40
C PHE A 20 -8.03 1.28 -6.29
N TYR A 21 -7.22 0.34 -5.81
CA TYR A 21 -7.72 -0.71 -4.91
C TYR A 21 -6.96 -0.74 -3.59
N ALA A 22 -7.61 -1.22 -2.54
CA ALA A 22 -7.01 -1.48 -1.24
C ALA A 22 -7.25 -2.93 -0.83
N LEU A 23 -6.20 -3.66 -0.48
CA LEU A 23 -6.35 -5.03 0.02
C LEU A 23 -7.22 -5.04 1.29
N SER A 24 -8.21 -5.93 1.37
CA SER A 24 -9.15 -5.99 2.50
C SER A 24 -8.95 -7.21 3.42
N LYS A 25 -8.13 -8.19 2.99
CA LYS A 25 -7.82 -9.40 3.78
C LYS A 25 -6.32 -9.66 3.89
N GLY A 26 -5.95 -10.33 4.98
CA GLY A 26 -4.59 -10.68 5.36
C GLY A 26 -3.90 -9.61 6.21
N LEU A 27 -2.68 -9.91 6.64
CA LEU A 27 -1.86 -9.01 7.46
C LEU A 27 -1.40 -7.75 6.71
N ASN A 28 -1.58 -7.72 5.38
CA ASN A 28 -1.29 -6.56 4.53
C ASN A 28 -2.54 -5.74 4.19
N SER A 29 -3.65 -5.92 4.91
CA SER A 29 -4.87 -5.15 4.65
C SER A 29 -4.61 -3.64 4.74
N GLY A 30 -5.27 -2.88 3.88
CA GLY A 30 -5.02 -1.46 3.64
C GLY A 30 -3.95 -1.18 2.57
N LYS A 31 -3.20 -2.18 2.12
CA LYS A 31 -2.19 -2.01 1.05
C LYS A 31 -2.83 -1.50 -0.24
N PRO A 32 -2.34 -0.39 -0.84
CA PRO A 32 -2.78 0.05 -2.16
C PRO A 32 -2.34 -0.95 -3.24
N LEU A 33 -3.22 -1.22 -4.20
CA LEU A 33 -2.99 -2.12 -5.33
C LEU A 33 -3.32 -1.41 -6.65
N ASP A 34 -2.54 -1.72 -7.68
CA ASP A 34 -2.78 -1.26 -9.06
C ASP A 34 -3.80 -2.12 -9.79
N THR A 35 -3.82 -3.41 -9.49
CA THR A 35 -4.76 -4.38 -10.07
C THR A 35 -5.78 -4.84 -9.02
N PRO A 36 -7.05 -5.05 -9.42
CA PRO A 36 -8.05 -5.56 -8.52
C PRO A 36 -7.79 -7.02 -8.16
N CYS A 37 -8.32 -7.43 -7.00
CA CYS A 37 -8.40 -8.83 -6.61
C CYS A 37 -9.71 -9.09 -5.85
N PRO A 38 -10.16 -10.35 -5.67
CA PRO A 38 -11.42 -10.63 -4.97
C PRO A 38 -11.49 -10.08 -3.53
N ASN A 39 -10.33 -9.86 -2.89
CA ASN A 39 -10.22 -9.38 -1.52
C ASN A 39 -9.73 -7.93 -1.48
N CYS A 40 -10.36 -7.04 -2.24
CA CYS A 40 -10.05 -5.61 -2.18
C CYS A 40 -11.29 -4.72 -2.11
N PHE A 41 -11.07 -3.50 -1.61
CA PHE A 41 -11.97 -2.38 -1.77
C PHE A 41 -11.55 -1.58 -3.00
N VAL A 42 -12.54 -0.99 -3.67
CA VAL A 42 -12.37 -0.02 -4.75
C VAL A 42 -12.48 1.38 -4.15
N ILE A 43 -11.55 2.25 -4.51
CA ILE A 43 -11.56 3.67 -4.18
C ILE A 43 -11.69 4.43 -5.50
N SER A 44 -12.87 4.99 -5.72
CA SER A 44 -13.25 5.68 -6.95
C SER A 44 -13.19 7.19 -6.73
N CYS A 45 -12.38 7.82 -7.57
CA CYS A 45 -12.02 9.25 -7.51
C CYS A 45 -12.63 9.99 -8.71
N ARG A 46 -12.65 11.32 -8.69
CA ARG A 46 -13.24 12.12 -9.77
C ARG A 46 -12.26 12.43 -10.91
N ASN A 47 -10.97 12.43 -10.61
CA ASN A 47 -9.90 12.79 -11.53
C ASN A 47 -8.57 12.20 -11.07
N THR A 48 -7.54 12.31 -11.92
CA THR A 48 -6.19 11.81 -11.65
C THR A 48 -5.54 12.45 -10.42
N ALA A 49 -5.77 13.75 -10.16
CA ALA A 49 -5.17 14.44 -9.02
C ALA A 49 -5.70 13.92 -7.68
N GLU A 50 -7.01 13.64 -7.58
CA GLU A 50 -7.61 12.99 -6.41
C GLU A 50 -7.09 11.54 -6.27
N LEU A 51 -6.97 10.81 -7.38
CA LEU A 51 -6.43 9.45 -7.36
C LEU A 51 -5.01 9.42 -6.79
N ASP A 52 -4.11 10.26 -7.27
CA ASP A 52 -2.73 10.31 -6.79
C ASP A 52 -2.63 10.73 -5.32
N HIS A 53 -3.47 11.69 -4.91
CA HIS A 53 -3.55 12.13 -3.51
C HIS A 53 -4.02 10.98 -2.60
N TYR A 54 -5.17 10.36 -2.88
CA TYR A 54 -5.72 9.30 -2.04
C TYR A 54 -4.88 8.03 -2.06
N ARG A 55 -4.24 7.73 -3.19
CA ARG A 55 -3.27 6.63 -3.30
C ARG A 55 -2.06 6.86 -2.40
N SER A 56 -1.53 8.08 -2.36
CA SER A 56 -0.41 8.45 -1.48
C SER A 56 -0.79 8.42 0.00
N LEU A 57 -1.99 8.89 0.32
CA LEU A 57 -2.56 8.80 1.68
C LEU A 57 -2.68 7.34 2.13
N LEU A 58 -3.31 6.49 1.31
CA LEU A 58 -3.50 5.09 1.66
C LEU A 58 -2.15 4.35 1.80
N PHE A 59 -1.21 4.65 0.92
CA PHE A 59 0.15 4.12 1.00
C PHE A 59 0.83 4.48 2.32
N GLY A 60 0.76 5.74 2.76
CA GLY A 60 1.30 6.19 4.04
C GLY A 60 0.66 5.47 5.23
N LEU A 61 -0.67 5.37 5.26
CA LEU A 61 -1.40 4.66 6.33
C LEU A 61 -1.00 3.18 6.40
N TRP A 62 -0.89 2.51 5.25
CA TRP A 62 -0.48 1.10 5.19
C TRP A 62 0.96 0.92 5.67
N LYS A 63 1.90 1.76 5.22
CA LYS A 63 3.30 1.69 5.65
C LYS A 63 3.49 1.97 7.13
N ALA A 64 2.69 2.86 7.70
CA ALA A 64 2.64 3.12 9.14
C ALA A 64 1.94 2.00 9.95
N LYS A 65 1.46 0.93 9.30
CA LYS A 65 0.67 -0.16 9.91
C LYS A 65 -0.60 0.34 10.63
N ALA A 66 -1.14 1.48 10.21
CA ALA A 66 -2.27 2.12 10.87
C ALA A 66 -3.55 1.26 10.86
N PHE A 67 -3.64 0.31 9.94
CA PHE A 67 -4.77 -0.59 9.81
C PHE A 67 -4.73 -1.80 10.75
N GLN A 68 -3.61 -2.03 11.45
CA GLN A 68 -3.40 -3.28 12.21
C GLN A 68 -4.38 -3.45 13.37
N SER A 69 -4.78 -2.36 14.03
CA SER A 69 -5.79 -2.35 15.10
C SER A 69 -7.21 -2.65 14.61
N PHE A 70 -7.47 -2.51 13.30
CA PHE A 70 -8.78 -2.75 12.69
C PHE A 70 -8.93 -4.16 12.13
N LEU A 71 -7.87 -4.97 12.18
CA LEU A 71 -7.92 -6.35 11.72
C LEU A 71 -8.78 -7.20 12.67
N VAL A 72 -9.75 -7.90 12.09
CA VAL A 72 -10.63 -8.85 12.78
C VAL A 72 -10.57 -10.21 12.10
N GLY A 73 -11.01 -11.26 12.82
CA GLY A 73 -10.98 -12.64 12.32
C GLY A 73 -9.74 -13.40 12.79
N SER A 74 -9.92 -14.69 13.08
CA SER A 74 -8.88 -15.53 13.69
C SER A 74 -7.98 -16.21 12.65
N VAL A 75 -8.57 -16.86 11.64
CA VAL A 75 -7.82 -17.64 10.64
C VAL A 75 -7.25 -16.74 9.55
N ILE A 76 -8.10 -15.88 8.97
CA ILE A 76 -7.70 -14.90 7.95
C ILE A 76 -8.16 -13.52 8.44
N PRO A 77 -7.23 -12.70 8.98
CA PRO A 77 -7.56 -11.35 9.40
C PRO A 77 -8.08 -10.50 8.23
N PHE A 78 -9.00 -9.59 8.49
CA PHE A 78 -9.55 -8.68 7.49
C PHE A 78 -10.04 -7.38 8.11
N ILE A 79 -10.23 -6.35 7.28
CA ILE A 79 -10.83 -5.08 7.70
C ILE A 79 -12.27 -5.02 7.20
N ARG A 80 -13.21 -4.64 8.05
CA ARG A 80 -14.60 -4.41 7.61
C ARG A 80 -14.65 -3.09 6.82
N ILE A 81 -15.45 -3.06 5.75
CA ILE A 81 -15.53 -1.87 4.90
C ILE A 81 -16.02 -0.62 5.66
N ARG A 82 -16.87 -0.80 6.68
CA ARG A 82 -17.34 0.30 7.54
C ARG A 82 -16.16 0.95 8.27
N ASP A 83 -15.36 0.13 8.96
CA ASP A 83 -14.21 0.59 9.74
C ASP A 83 -13.15 1.23 8.83
N PHE A 84 -12.89 0.61 7.67
CA PHE A 84 -12.00 1.16 6.65
C PHE A 84 -12.46 2.55 6.17
N LYS A 85 -13.74 2.70 5.83
CA LYS A 85 -14.31 3.99 5.39
C LYS A 85 -14.19 5.06 6.46
N SER A 86 -14.66 4.76 7.66
CA SER A 86 -14.65 5.71 8.77
C SER A 86 -13.23 6.20 9.06
N PHE A 87 -12.27 5.26 9.15
CA PHE A 87 -10.88 5.61 9.41
C PHE A 87 -10.26 6.42 8.27
N VAL A 88 -10.40 5.98 7.01
CA VAL A 88 -9.82 6.71 5.87
C VAL A 88 -10.40 8.12 5.75
N PHE A 89 -11.70 8.30 5.96
CA PHE A 89 -12.34 9.62 5.90
C PHE A 89 -11.87 10.53 7.04
N GLU A 90 -11.72 10.01 8.26
CA GLU A 90 -11.14 10.75 9.38
C GLU A 90 -9.71 11.22 9.06
N GLN A 91 -8.88 10.34 8.50
CA GLN A 91 -7.50 10.69 8.13
C GLN A 91 -7.45 11.73 7.00
N ILE A 92 -8.36 11.67 6.03
CA ILE A 92 -8.49 12.69 4.98
C ILE A 92 -8.79 14.05 5.61
N GLU A 93 -9.75 14.13 6.52
CA GLU A 93 -10.10 15.37 7.20
C GLU A 93 -8.94 15.92 8.03
N HIS A 94 -8.26 15.06 8.80
CA HIS A 94 -7.11 15.45 9.62
C HIS A 94 -5.93 15.96 8.79
N LEU A 95 -5.69 15.37 7.60
CA LEU A 95 -4.58 15.75 6.73
C LEU A 95 -4.86 16.97 5.86
N LYS A 96 -6.08 17.51 5.83
CA LYS A 96 -6.40 18.72 5.04
C LYS A 96 -5.50 19.90 5.36
N THR A 97 -5.12 20.08 6.63
CA THR A 97 -4.28 21.21 7.06
C THR A 97 -2.79 20.99 6.82
N LYS A 98 -2.36 19.74 6.66
CA LYS A 98 -0.94 19.34 6.55
C LYS A 98 -0.59 18.66 5.22
N GLU A 99 -1.44 18.83 4.19
CA GLU A 99 -1.32 18.12 2.92
C GLU A 99 0.07 18.29 2.27
N LYS A 100 0.63 19.50 2.32
CA LYS A 100 1.94 19.80 1.71
C LYS A 100 3.09 19.03 2.37
N GLU A 101 3.11 19.02 3.70
CA GLU A 101 4.13 18.31 4.49
C GLU A 101 4.01 16.80 4.25
N PHE A 102 2.78 16.27 4.33
CA PHE A 102 2.52 14.86 4.09
C PHE A 102 2.99 14.39 2.70
N LYS A 103 2.69 15.16 1.64
CA LYS A 103 3.15 14.85 0.29
C LYS A 103 4.68 14.81 0.18
N LYS A 104 5.37 15.75 0.83
CA LYS A 104 6.83 15.80 0.87
C LYS A 104 7.41 14.58 1.57
N ASP A 105 6.85 14.20 2.72
CA ASP A 105 7.30 13.04 3.49
C ASP A 105 7.07 11.73 2.74
N VAL A 106 5.93 11.58 2.05
CA VAL A 106 5.67 10.41 1.20
C VAL A 106 6.69 10.30 0.07
N GLN A 107 7.11 11.42 -0.54
CA GLN A 107 8.16 11.41 -1.57
C GLN A 107 9.51 10.98 -0.98
N HIS A 108 9.89 11.52 0.19
CA HIS A 108 11.12 11.11 0.88
C HIS A 108 11.07 9.62 1.24
N PHE A 109 9.95 9.13 1.75
CA PHE A 109 9.76 7.72 2.06
C PHE A 109 9.97 6.82 0.84
N LYS A 110 9.36 7.14 -0.31
CA LYS A 110 9.53 6.35 -1.55
C LYS A 110 10.99 6.30 -2.01
N ALA A 111 11.71 7.41 -1.89
CA ALA A 111 13.13 7.46 -2.22
C ALA A 111 13.98 6.60 -1.26
N LEU A 112 13.65 6.58 0.03
CA LEU A 112 14.30 5.72 1.01
C LEU A 112 14.03 4.23 0.73
N GLU A 113 12.78 3.86 0.43
CA GLU A 113 12.39 2.49 0.10
C GLU A 113 13.14 1.96 -1.14
N GLN A 114 13.31 2.80 -2.17
CA GLN A 114 14.08 2.42 -3.36
C GLN A 114 15.55 2.17 -3.02
N LYS A 115 16.16 3.02 -2.19
CA LYS A 115 17.55 2.83 -1.74
C LYS A 115 17.71 1.57 -0.89
N GLU A 116 16.79 1.34 0.04
CA GLU A 116 16.78 0.13 0.87
C GLU A 116 16.73 -1.13 0.01
N ARG A 117 15.87 -1.16 -1.01
CA ARG A 117 15.78 -2.28 -1.96
C ARG A 117 17.09 -2.49 -2.73
N ALA A 118 17.68 -1.43 -3.25
CA ALA A 118 18.95 -1.52 -3.98
C ALA A 118 20.08 -2.06 -3.09
N MET A 119 20.14 -1.63 -1.81
CA MET A 119 21.10 -2.15 -0.85
C MET A 119 20.86 -3.64 -0.57
N TYR A 120 19.61 -4.08 -0.47
CA TYR A 120 19.29 -5.49 -0.28
C TYR A 120 19.75 -6.35 -1.48
N GLU A 121 19.53 -5.88 -2.70
CA GLU A 121 20.01 -6.54 -3.92
C GLU A 121 21.55 -6.63 -3.95
N GLN A 122 22.25 -5.58 -3.51
CA GLN A 122 23.71 -5.60 -3.34
C GLN A 122 24.17 -6.64 -2.30
N LEU A 123 23.47 -6.75 -1.16
CA LEU A 123 23.78 -7.75 -0.13
C LEU A 123 23.61 -9.19 -0.66
N LEU A 124 22.58 -9.44 -1.48
CA LEU A 124 22.38 -10.73 -2.14
C LEU A 124 23.56 -11.08 -3.06
N LEU A 125 23.99 -10.12 -3.89
CA LEU A 125 25.13 -10.30 -4.81
C LEU A 125 26.43 -10.59 -4.04
N ILE A 126 26.68 -9.85 -2.94
CA ILE A 126 27.84 -10.09 -2.08
C ILE A 126 27.80 -11.52 -1.50
N SER A 127 26.63 -11.98 -1.07
CA SER A 127 26.44 -13.35 -0.55
C SER A 127 26.75 -14.40 -1.60
N GLU A 128 26.29 -14.20 -2.83
CA GLU A 128 26.55 -15.10 -3.96
C GLU A 128 28.04 -15.15 -4.31
N LEU A 129 28.70 -13.98 -4.41
CA LEU A 129 30.14 -13.91 -4.66
C LEU A 129 30.92 -14.68 -3.60
N LYS A 130 30.62 -14.49 -2.31
CA LYS A 130 31.24 -15.25 -1.21
C LYS A 130 31.12 -16.76 -1.42
N ARG A 131 29.94 -17.25 -1.81
CA ARG A 131 29.74 -18.69 -2.11
C ARG A 131 30.60 -19.16 -3.26
N ILE A 132 30.67 -18.39 -4.36
CA ILE A 132 31.48 -18.73 -5.53
C ILE A 132 32.97 -18.81 -5.16
N TYR A 133 33.47 -17.85 -4.37
CA TYR A 133 34.86 -17.85 -3.91
C TYR A 133 35.21 -19.12 -3.14
N ILE A 134 34.38 -19.53 -2.18
CA ILE A 134 34.62 -20.76 -1.41
C ILE A 134 34.48 -22.00 -2.30
N ALA A 135 33.40 -22.09 -3.09
CA ALA A 135 33.12 -23.25 -3.95
C ALA A 135 34.24 -23.54 -4.95
N ARG A 136 34.95 -22.50 -5.44
CA ARG A 136 36.11 -22.65 -6.32
C ARG A 136 37.22 -23.53 -5.75
N HIS A 137 37.37 -23.57 -4.44
CA HIS A 137 38.44 -24.30 -3.75
C HIS A 137 38.02 -25.69 -3.25
N LEU A 138 36.74 -26.05 -3.41
CA LEU A 138 36.23 -27.36 -3.02
C LEU A 138 36.28 -28.32 -4.22
N LYS A 139 36.78 -29.55 -4.01
CA LYS A 139 36.64 -30.61 -5.01
C LYS A 139 35.17 -31.03 -5.12
N ARG A 140 34.74 -31.31 -6.35
CA ARG A 140 33.44 -31.91 -6.64
C ARG A 140 33.33 -33.31 -6.02
#